data_AF-A0A8H9IIX3-F1
#
_entry.id   AF-A0A8H9IIX3-F1
#
_cell.length_a   1.000
_cell.length_b   1.000
_cell.length_c   1.000
_cell.angle_alpha   90.00
_cell.angle_beta   90.00
_cell.angle_gamma   90.00
#
_symmetry.space_group_name_H-M   'P 1'
#
loop_
_entity.id
_entity.type
_entity.pdbx_description
1 polymer ?
#
loop_
_entity_poly.entity_id
_entity_poly.type
_entity_poly.pdbx_seq_one_letter_code
_entity_poly.pdbx_strand_id
1 'polypeptide(L)'
;MKIQQITERIGTGAITNISILGLHTGDLIIAVLYQGHQYPLTNMTNNNIKLFRSPKYVLNYLRENGINKVDVNLTQWDKTKVFDAHDRAMQLRKKQEVS
;
A
#
# COMPACT_ATOMS: atom_id res chain seq x y z
N MET A 1 -0.73 -3.91 12.23
CA MET A 1 -0.80 -2.74 13.14
C MET A 1 -1.79 -1.74 12.57
N LYS A 2 -2.60 -1.07 13.41
CA LYS A 2 -3.59 -0.08 12.94
C LYS A 2 -2.94 1.29 12.72
N ILE A 3 -3.48 2.12 11.84
CA ILE A 3 -2.87 3.41 11.49
C ILE A 3 -2.74 4.35 12.70
N GLN A 4 -3.74 4.39 13.58
CA GLN A 4 -3.72 5.20 14.80
C GLN A 4 -2.56 4.81 15.74
N GLN A 5 -2.32 3.51 15.91
CA GLN A 5 -1.21 2.99 16.72
C GLN A 5 0.14 3.35 16.08
N ILE A 6 0.21 3.34 14.75
CA ILE A 6 1.42 3.74 14.02
C ILE A 6 1.69 5.23 14.25
N THR A 7 0.69 6.10 14.04
CA THR A 7 0.86 7.56 14.18
C THR A 7 1.20 7.97 15.60
N GLU A 8 0.59 7.35 16.62
CA GLU A 8 0.94 7.58 18.02
C GLU A 8 2.41 7.21 18.31
N ARG A 9 2.86 6.06 17.82
CA ARG A 9 4.23 5.58 18.01
C ARG A 9 5.27 6.36 17.21
N ILE A 10 4.90 6.99 16.10
CA ILE A 10 5.75 7.98 15.42
C ILE A 10 5.91 9.20 16.33
N GLY A 11 4.81 9.69 16.92
CA GLY A 11 4.82 10.83 17.82
C GLY A 11 5.72 10.65 19.05
N THR A 12 5.86 9.42 19.53
CA THR A 12 6.77 9.07 20.63
C THR A 12 8.19 8.70 20.19
N GLY A 13 8.46 8.66 18.87
CA GLY A 13 9.74 8.22 18.31
C GLY A 13 9.99 6.71 18.35
N ALA A 14 9.02 5.91 18.80
CA ALA A 14 9.12 4.46 18.87
C ALA A 14 9.05 3.76 17.51
N ILE A 15 8.46 4.42 16.51
CA ILE A 15 8.53 4.03 15.10
C ILE A 15 9.19 5.17 14.32
N THR A 16 10.33 4.86 13.71
CA THR A 16 11.07 5.80 12.86
C THR A 16 11.12 5.36 11.41
N ASN A 17 10.82 4.09 11.12
CA ASN A 17 10.88 3.53 9.78
C ASN A 17 9.54 2.91 9.36
N ILE A 18 9.04 3.43 8.24
CA ILE A 18 7.81 3.01 7.57
C ILE A 18 8.19 2.77 6.12
N SER A 19 7.81 1.62 5.59
CA SER A 19 8.14 1.24 4.23
C SER A 19 6.89 0.93 3.41
N ILE A 20 6.87 1.37 2.16
CA ILE A 20 5.96 0.86 1.15
C ILE A 20 6.62 -0.35 0.50
N LEU A 21 5.97 -1.51 0.56
CA LEU A 21 6.43 -2.73 -0.08
C LEU A 21 5.53 -3.07 -1.26
N GLY A 22 6.14 -3.40 -2.40
CA GLY A 22 5.41 -3.95 -3.53
C GLY A 22 5.39 -5.47 -3.54
N LEU A 23 4.22 -6.04 -3.83
CA LEU A 23 3.97 -7.48 -3.85
C LEU A 23 3.96 -8.03 -5.27
N HIS A 24 4.22 -9.33 -5.40
CA HIS A 24 4.17 -10.08 -6.67
C HIS A 24 2.74 -10.18 -7.26
N THR A 25 1.73 -9.75 -6.50
CA THR A 25 0.33 -9.64 -6.95
C THR A 25 0.03 -8.30 -7.63
N GLY A 26 0.99 -7.39 -7.69
CA GLY A 26 0.81 -6.01 -8.16
C GLY A 26 0.25 -5.05 -7.09
N ASP A 27 -0.06 -5.56 -5.90
CA ASP A 27 -0.47 -4.74 -4.76
C ASP A 27 0.71 -4.08 -4.05
N LEU A 28 0.42 -2.99 -3.35
CA LEU A 28 1.33 -2.34 -2.41
C LEU A 28 0.78 -2.49 -0.99
N ILE A 29 1.68 -2.60 -0.01
CA ILE A 29 1.35 -2.56 1.41
C ILE A 29 2.24 -1.56 2.13
N ILE A 30 1.79 -1.11 3.30
CA ILE A 30 2.61 -0.36 4.23
C ILE A 30 3.10 -1.33 5.31
N ALA A 31 4.39 -1.32 5.60
CA ALA A 31 4.99 -2.07 6.68
C ALA A 31 5.74 -1.12 7.62
N VAL A 32 5.74 -1.45 8.92
CA VAL A 32 6.42 -0.66 9.95
C VAL A 32 7.41 -1.53 10.70
N LEU A 33 8.61 -1.01 10.95
CA LEU A 33 9.57 -1.66 11.83
C LEU A 33 9.32 -1.17 13.26
N TYR A 34 8.96 -2.09 14.15
CA TYR A 34 8.69 -1.77 15.55
C TYR A 34 9.27 -2.89 16.42
N GLN A 35 10.12 -2.52 17.39
CA GLN A 35 10.80 -3.47 18.30
C GLN A 35 11.53 -4.60 17.55
N GLY A 36 12.20 -4.28 16.43
CA GLY A 36 12.94 -5.25 15.63
C GLY A 36 12.08 -6.16 14.74
N HIS A 37 10.76 -6.01 14.77
CA HIS A 37 9.84 -6.80 13.96
C HIS A 37 9.10 -5.94 12.95
N GLN A 38 8.87 -6.51 11.77
CA GLN A 38 8.13 -5.86 10.71
C GLN A 38 6.65 -6.21 10.80
N TYR A 39 5.79 -5.19 10.90
CA TYR A 39 4.35 -5.37 10.97
C TYR A 39 3.66 -4.72 9.77
N PRO A 40 2.81 -5.44 9.04
CA PRO A 40 1.98 -4.81 8.01
C PRO A 40 0.91 -3.92 8.64
N LEU A 41 0.57 -2.84 7.95
CA LEU A 41 -0.62 -2.06 8.22
C LEU A 41 -1.86 -2.93 7.95
N THR A 42 -2.79 -2.94 8.89
CA THR A 42 -4.06 -3.65 8.78
C THR A 42 -5.21 -2.68 8.58
N ASN A 43 -6.31 -3.13 7.99
CA ASN A 43 -7.54 -2.33 7.90
C ASN A 43 -8.02 -1.93 9.30
N MET A 44 -8.84 -0.88 9.40
CA MET A 44 -9.42 -0.51 10.69
C MET A 44 -10.49 -1.52 11.13
N THR A 45 -11.37 -1.89 10.20
CA THR A 45 -12.56 -2.73 10.42
C THR A 45 -12.25 -4.21 10.64
N ASN A 46 -11.16 -4.71 10.09
CA ASN A 46 -10.71 -6.10 10.26
C ASN A 46 -9.19 -6.17 10.42
N ASN A 47 -8.68 -7.30 10.89
CA ASN A 47 -7.24 -7.48 11.08
C ASN A 47 -6.51 -7.95 9.81
N ASN A 48 -7.17 -7.87 8.65
CA ASN A 48 -6.52 -8.18 7.38
C ASN A 48 -5.56 -7.06 6.97
N ILE A 49 -4.52 -7.42 6.24
CA ILE A 49 -3.55 -6.48 5.68
C ILE A 49 -4.27 -5.48 4.78
N LYS A 50 -3.93 -4.20 4.91
CA LYS A 50 -4.45 -3.15 4.03
C LYS A 50 -3.66 -3.16 2.73
N LEU A 51 -4.34 -3.53 1.64
CA LEU A 51 -3.77 -3.56 0.30
C LEU A 51 -4.06 -2.25 -0.45
N PHE A 52 -3.11 -1.79 -1.25
CA PHE A 52 -3.23 -0.63 -2.12
C PHE A 52 -2.92 -1.03 -3.55
N ARG A 53 -3.91 -0.88 -4.44
CA ARG A 53 -3.78 -1.24 -5.86
C ARG A 53 -3.04 -0.20 -6.71
N SER A 54 -2.72 0.96 -6.13
CA SER A 54 -2.08 2.07 -6.85
C SER A 54 -1.09 2.82 -5.96
N PRO A 55 0.10 3.19 -6.47
CA PRO A 55 1.04 4.10 -5.80
C PRO A 55 0.38 5.41 -5.34
N LYS A 56 -0.52 5.96 -6.15
CA LYS A 56 -1.23 7.21 -5.81
C LYS A 56 -2.03 7.07 -4.52
N TYR A 57 -2.72 5.95 -4.33
CA TYR A 57 -3.57 5.75 -3.16
C TYR A 57 -2.78 5.49 -1.89
N VAL A 58 -1.67 4.74 -1.95
CA VAL A 58 -0.84 4.53 -0.76
C VAL A 58 -0.18 5.83 -0.31
N LEU A 59 0.31 6.65 -1.24
CA LEU A 59 0.92 7.94 -0.92
C LEU A 59 -0.09 8.95 -0.34
N ASN A 60 -1.30 9.03 -0.93
CA ASN A 60 -2.35 9.87 -0.38
C ASN A 60 -2.76 9.43 1.02
N TYR A 61 -2.92 8.13 1.24
CA TYR A 61 -3.27 7.59 2.54
C TYR A 61 -2.23 7.93 3.62
N LEU A 62 -0.93 7.81 3.30
CA LEU A 62 0.14 8.21 4.22
C LEU A 62 0.08 9.71 4.55
N ARG A 63 -0.09 10.56 3.53
CA ARG A 63 -0.20 12.02 3.70
C ARG A 63 -1.39 12.43 4.56
N GLU A 64 -2.56 11.84 4.32
CA GLU A 64 -3.78 12.07 5.10
C GLU A 64 -3.61 11.71 6.58
N ASN A 65 -2.68 10.80 6.90
CA ASN A 65 -2.36 10.40 8.27
C ASN A 65 -1.09 11.10 8.81
N GLY A 66 -0.60 12.15 8.14
CA GLY A 66 0.57 12.93 8.58
C GLY A 66 1.92 12.22 8.42
N ILE A 67 1.97 11.14 7.65
CA ILE A 67 3.20 10.36 7.42
C ILE A 67 3.86 10.83 6.12
N ASN A 68 4.96 11.57 6.24
CA ASN A 68 5.63 12.23 5.12
C ASN A 68 7.01 11.65 4.77
N LYS A 69 7.55 10.77 5.62
CA LYS A 69 8.84 10.08 5.39
C LYS A 69 8.59 8.58 5.37
N VAL A 70 8.86 7.97 4.23
CA VAL A 70 8.74 6.52 4.04
C VAL A 70 9.85 6.01 3.14
N ASP A 71 10.31 4.80 3.43
CA ASP A 71 11.15 4.03 2.53
C ASP A 71 10.27 3.33 1.48
N VAL A 72 10.84 3.04 0.32
CA VAL A 72 10.14 2.38 -0.78
C VAL A 72 10.95 1.19 -1.25
N ASN A 73 10.38 -0.01 -1.14
CA ASN A 73 10.96 -1.24 -1.66
C ASN A 73 9.99 -1.91 -2.63
N LEU A 74 10.34 -1.88 -3.91
CA LEU A 74 9.52 -2.41 -5.00
C LEU A 74 10.16 -3.61 -5.69
N THR A 75 11.17 -4.25 -5.08
CA THR A 75 11.93 -5.34 -5.71
C THR A 75 11.04 -6.53 -6.10
N GLN A 76 9.98 -6.79 -5.34
CA GLN A 76 9.03 -7.88 -5.62
C GLN A 76 7.76 -7.41 -6.35
N TRP A 77 7.70 -6.14 -6.77
CA TRP A 77 6.47 -5.58 -7.32
C TRP A 77 6.24 -5.99 -8.77
N ASP A 78 5.18 -6.77 -9.01
CA ASP A 78 4.78 -7.14 -10.37
C ASP A 78 3.83 -6.10 -10.96
N LYS A 79 4.40 -5.16 -11.73
CA LYS A 79 3.64 -4.09 -12.39
C LYS A 79 2.62 -4.60 -13.42
N THR A 80 2.82 -5.79 -13.97
CA THR A 80 1.90 -6.37 -14.98
C THR A 80 0.57 -6.79 -14.37
N LYS A 81 0.52 -6.94 -13.04
CA LYS A 81 -0.68 -7.30 -12.28
C LYS A 81 -1.33 -6.10 -11.58
N VAL A 82 -0.81 -4.89 -11.80
CA VAL A 82 -1.44 -3.67 -11.30
C VAL A 82 -2.79 -3.53 -11.98
N PHE A 83 -3.84 -3.41 -11.17
CA PHE A 83 -5.18 -3.22 -11.69
C PHE A 83 -5.31 -1.82 -12.28
N ASP A 84 -5.28 -1.72 -13.60
CA ASP A 84 -5.63 -0.51 -14.33
C ASP A 84 -7.08 -0.61 -14.82
N ALA A 85 -7.97 0.11 -14.15
CA ALA A 85 -9.38 0.15 -14.50
C ALA A 85 -9.62 0.71 -15.92
N HIS A 86 -8.76 1.64 -16.36
CA HIS A 86 -8.85 2.25 -17.68
C HIS A 86 -8.41 1.25 -18.77
N ASP A 87 -7.28 0.58 -18.58
CA ASP A 87 -6.82 -0.46 -19.50
C ASP A 87 -7.83 -1.61 -19.59
N ARG A 88 -8.39 -2.05 -18.45
CA ARG A 88 -9.44 -3.08 -18.44
C ARG A 88 -10.72 -2.64 -19.15
N ALA A 89 -11.16 -1.40 -18.95
CA ALA A 89 -12.30 -0.84 -19.66
C ALA A 89 -12.05 -0.75 -21.18
N MET A 90 -10.82 -0.37 -21.58
CA MET A 90 -10.39 -0.34 -22.98
C MET A 90 -10.33 -1.74 -23.60
N GLN A 91 -9.79 -2.74 -22.88
CA GLN A 91 -9.75 -4.13 -23.32
C GLN A 91 -11.16 -4.73 -23.46
N LEU A 92 -12.08 -4.40 -22.55
CA LEU A 92 -13.48 -4.82 -22.63
C LEU A 92 -14.18 -4.20 -23.85
N ARG A 93 -13.98 -2.90 -24.11
CA ARG A 93 -14.49 -2.23 -25.31
C ARG A 93 -13.97 -2.85 -26.58
N LYS A 94 -12.65 -3.04 -26.69
CA LYS A 94 -12.02 -3.71 -27.85
C LYS A 94 -12.63 -5.09 -28.09
N LYS A 95 -12.85 -5.90 -27.05
CA LYS A 95 -13.47 -7.24 -27.19
C LYS A 95 -14.93 -7.20 -27.67
N GLN A 96 -15.67 -6.13 -27.36
CA GLN A 96 -17.06 -5.97 -27.83
C GLN A 96 -17.14 -5.49 -29.29
N GLU A 97 -16.11 -4.83 -29.81
CA GLU A 97 -16.05 -4.35 -31.20
C GLU A 97 -15.64 -5.45 -32.21
N VAL A 98 -15.02 -6.54 -31.75
CA VAL A 98 -14.62 -7.68 -32.60
C VAL A 98 -15.64 -8.83 -32.58
N SER A 99 -16.80 -8.63 -31.93
CA SER A 99 -17.88 -9.63 -31.81
C SER A 99 -19.13 -9.17 -32.51
#